data_AF-A0A3E1QC48-F1
#
_entry.id   AF-A0A3E1QC48-F1
#
_cell.length_a   1.000
_cell.length_b   1.000
_cell.length_c   1.000
_cell.angle_alpha   90.00
_cell.angle_beta   90.00
_cell.angle_gamma   90.00
#
_symmetry.space_group_name_H-M   'P 1'
#
loop_
_entity.id
_entity.type
_entity.pdbx_description
1 polymer ?
#
loop_
_entity_poly.entity_id
_entity_poly.type
_entity_poly.pdbx_seq_one_letter_code
_entity_poly.pdbx_strand_id
1 'polypeptide(L)'
;MACSSDDENPEPEEQNVEFKIKKYTEIIFDGNGTPNGNMIEYFFDENGKKTKDHIIDVFGDKTWEYTYNDLGEVTKKSRKYLNQPIDIVESYFYNSENKLQKIYIDENNDGVVEDSIKFTYQTNQITAQWYTPGQEKKEFHFNNNRVLTSTKYIADLGIVRDELIIHDDASNISEIKQSTAYFKSKKNYEYEYDGKTNPFYNEFHNFYFNIVKRDGGLLSSHSLFFSPNNVTKTILISSDPSENYIITSSYDYNNASYPVNSETELNGVLQTQGSYEYY
;
A
#
# COMPACT_ATOMS: atom_id res chain seq x y z
N MET A 1 -33.88 53.75 28.18
CA MET A 1 -33.99 52.29 28.04
C MET A 1 -33.57 51.94 26.62
N ALA A 2 -32.33 51.50 26.46
CA ALA A 2 -31.79 50.98 25.21
C ALA A 2 -31.73 49.47 25.35
N CYS A 3 -32.34 48.73 24.42
CA CYS A 3 -32.21 47.28 24.31
C CYS A 3 -30.92 47.00 23.52
N SER A 4 -29.93 46.32 24.12
CA SER A 4 -28.84 45.74 23.35
C SER A 4 -29.33 44.42 22.75
N SER A 5 -29.03 44.27 21.47
CA SER A 5 -29.19 43.05 20.69
C SER A 5 -27.83 42.37 20.66
N ASP A 6 -27.67 41.33 21.46
CA ASP A 6 -26.57 40.37 21.33
C ASP A 6 -27.22 39.00 21.05
N ASP A 7 -27.68 38.81 19.82
CA ASP A 7 -27.87 37.47 19.28
C ASP A 7 -26.47 36.96 18.93
N GLU A 8 -25.85 36.27 19.88
CA GLU A 8 -24.72 35.39 19.62
C GLU A 8 -25.21 34.32 18.64
N ASN A 9 -24.85 34.50 17.37
CA ASN A 9 -24.98 33.47 16.36
C ASN A 9 -23.86 32.46 16.61
N PRO A 10 -24.13 31.25 17.12
CA PRO A 10 -23.09 30.24 17.24
C PRO A 10 -22.63 29.90 15.81
N GLU A 11 -21.36 30.11 15.51
CA GLU A 11 -20.75 29.56 14.30
C GLU A 11 -21.06 28.06 14.25
N PRO A 12 -21.53 27.52 13.12
CA PRO A 12 -21.79 26.10 13.02
C PRO A 12 -20.45 25.38 13.20
N GLU A 13 -20.38 24.52 14.21
CA GLU A 13 -19.29 23.54 14.35
C GLU A 13 -19.15 22.84 13.00
N GLU A 14 -18.00 23.04 12.33
CA GLU A 14 -17.62 22.23 11.19
C GLU A 14 -17.60 20.78 11.67
N GLN A 15 -18.68 20.05 11.38
CA GLN A 15 -18.67 18.61 11.49
C GLN A 15 -17.55 18.14 10.56
N ASN A 16 -16.43 17.75 11.16
CA ASN A 16 -15.36 17.02 10.47
C ASN A 16 -15.97 15.70 9.98
N VAL A 17 -16.59 15.73 8.80
CA VAL A 17 -17.07 14.55 8.11
C VAL A 17 -15.84 13.84 7.55
N GLU A 18 -15.42 12.77 8.22
CA GLU A 18 -14.39 11.89 7.70
C GLU A 18 -14.96 11.11 6.51
N PHE A 19 -14.44 11.39 5.31
CA PHE A 19 -14.82 10.65 4.11
C PHE A 19 -14.09 9.31 4.09
N LYS A 20 -14.87 8.24 3.94
CA LYS A 20 -14.34 6.88 3.77
C LYS A 20 -14.33 6.55 2.29
N ILE A 21 -13.17 6.13 1.80
CA ILE A 21 -13.05 5.72 0.41
C ILE A 21 -13.93 4.50 0.16
N LYS A 22 -14.62 4.52 -0.98
CA LYS A 22 -15.49 3.46 -1.47
C LYS A 22 -14.83 2.73 -2.63
N LYS A 23 -14.24 3.49 -3.55
CA LYS A 23 -13.58 2.95 -4.73
C LYS A 23 -12.42 3.85 -5.14
N TYR A 24 -11.34 3.23 -5.58
CA TYR A 24 -10.29 3.87 -6.34
C TYR A 24 -10.16 3.18 -7.69
N THR A 25 -10.00 3.96 -8.76
CA THR A 25 -9.72 3.44 -10.11
C THR A 25 -8.48 4.12 -10.65
N GLU A 26 -7.52 3.33 -11.11
CA GLU A 26 -6.30 3.78 -11.78
C GLU A 26 -6.27 3.24 -13.22
N ILE A 27 -6.15 4.14 -14.18
CA ILE A 27 -5.91 3.82 -15.59
C ILE A 27 -4.43 3.98 -15.87
N ILE A 28 -3.83 3.00 -16.54
CA ILE A 28 -2.39 2.98 -16.81
C ILE A 28 -2.12 3.28 -18.30
N PHE A 29 -1.10 4.09 -18.53
CA PHE A 29 -0.65 4.54 -19.84
C PHE A 29 0.70 3.89 -20.18
N ASP A 30 1.02 3.80 -21.47
CA ASP A 30 2.34 3.37 -21.93
C ASP A 30 3.40 4.47 -21.80
N GLY A 31 4.64 4.16 -22.19
CA GLY A 31 5.75 5.11 -22.13
C GLY A 31 5.61 6.34 -23.04
N ASN A 32 4.54 6.44 -23.83
CA ASN A 32 4.22 7.61 -24.65
C ASN A 32 2.97 8.36 -24.15
N GLY A 33 2.41 7.97 -23.00
CA GLY A 33 1.18 8.56 -22.47
C GLY A 33 -0.08 8.14 -23.23
N THR A 34 -0.10 6.95 -23.84
CA THR A 34 -1.30 6.37 -24.47
C THR A 34 -1.91 5.29 -23.57
N PRO A 35 -3.24 5.27 -23.32
CA PRO A 35 -3.86 4.20 -22.55
C PRO A 35 -3.53 2.83 -23.13
N ASN A 36 -2.95 1.95 -22.33
CA ASN A 36 -2.52 0.62 -22.79
C ASN A 36 -3.54 -0.49 -22.50
N GLY A 37 -4.69 -0.12 -21.93
CA GLY A 37 -5.76 -1.04 -21.54
C GLY A 37 -5.61 -1.63 -20.14
N ASN A 38 -4.49 -1.37 -19.45
CA ASN A 38 -4.31 -1.83 -18.08
C ASN A 38 -5.04 -0.89 -17.10
N MET A 39 -5.60 -1.49 -16.05
CA MET A 39 -6.40 -0.80 -15.05
C MET A 39 -6.32 -1.52 -13.71
N ILE A 40 -6.38 -0.76 -12.63
CA ILE A 40 -6.52 -1.28 -11.28
C ILE A 40 -7.71 -0.60 -10.62
N GLU A 41 -8.56 -1.38 -9.97
CA GLU A 41 -9.63 -0.88 -9.12
C GLU A 41 -9.52 -1.48 -7.72
N TYR A 42 -9.62 -0.64 -6.70
CA TYR A 42 -9.77 -1.06 -5.31
C TYR A 42 -11.16 -0.70 -4.81
N PHE A 43 -11.79 -1.62 -4.09
CA PHE A 43 -13.12 -1.44 -3.52
C PHE A 43 -13.05 -1.61 -2.02
N PHE A 44 -13.79 -0.77 -1.31
CA PHE A 44 -13.75 -0.67 0.13
C PHE A 44 -15.16 -0.69 0.72
N ASP A 45 -15.32 -1.24 1.93
CA ASP A 45 -16.58 -1.16 2.67
C ASP A 45 -16.76 0.20 3.37
N GLU A 46 -17.91 0.41 4.01
CA GLU A 46 -18.22 1.63 4.77
C GLU A 46 -17.32 1.83 6.01
N ASN A 47 -16.39 0.93 6.29
CA ASN A 47 -15.38 1.06 7.33
C ASN A 47 -13.99 1.34 6.75
N GLY A 48 -13.87 1.47 5.42
CA GLY A 48 -12.60 1.69 4.73
C GLY A 48 -11.76 0.43 4.53
N LYS A 49 -12.31 -0.77 4.79
CA LYS A 49 -11.60 -2.04 4.59
C LYS A 49 -11.65 -2.46 3.14
N LYS A 50 -10.52 -2.88 2.58
CA LYS A 50 -10.44 -3.28 1.17
C LYS A 50 -11.14 -4.63 0.92
N THR A 51 -12.29 -4.61 0.26
CA THR A 51 -13.09 -5.82 0.00
C THR A 51 -12.71 -6.53 -1.29
N LYS A 52 -12.19 -5.79 -2.28
CA LYS A 52 -11.91 -6.33 -3.60
C LYS A 52 -10.83 -5.54 -4.35
N ASP A 53 -9.99 -6.25 -5.10
CA ASP A 53 -9.19 -5.67 -6.17
C ASP A 53 -9.69 -6.20 -7.51
N HIS A 54 -9.73 -5.37 -8.53
CA HIS A 54 -9.96 -5.79 -9.91
C HIS A 54 -8.83 -5.22 -10.76
N ILE A 55 -8.12 -6.11 -11.45
CA ILE A 55 -6.91 -5.79 -12.18
C ILE A 55 -7.08 -6.29 -13.59
N ILE A 56 -6.94 -5.38 -14.55
CA ILE A 56 -6.84 -5.69 -15.97
C ILE A 56 -5.40 -5.40 -16.36
N ASP A 57 -4.67 -6.43 -16.79
CA ASP A 57 -3.30 -6.29 -17.28
C ASP A 57 -3.01 -7.24 -18.44
N VAL A 58 -1.75 -7.28 -18.87
CA VAL A 58 -1.29 -8.18 -19.95
C VAL A 58 -1.49 -9.67 -19.64
N PHE A 59 -1.73 -10.04 -18.38
CA PHE A 59 -2.00 -11.40 -17.95
C PHE A 59 -3.50 -11.70 -17.86
N GLY A 60 -4.36 -10.70 -18.06
CA GLY A 60 -5.81 -10.83 -18.16
C GLY A 60 -6.56 -9.97 -17.14
N ASP A 61 -7.88 -10.18 -17.11
CA ASP A 61 -8.79 -9.61 -16.14
C ASP A 61 -8.92 -10.57 -14.95
N LYS A 62 -8.51 -10.10 -13.77
CA LYS A 62 -8.54 -10.87 -12.52
C LYS A 62 -9.08 -10.05 -11.37
N THR A 63 -9.73 -10.73 -10.45
CA THR A 63 -10.26 -10.16 -9.22
C THR A 63 -9.64 -10.84 -8.01
N TRP A 64 -9.26 -10.05 -7.00
CA TRP A 64 -9.00 -10.53 -5.65
C TRP A 64 -10.15 -10.16 -4.73
N GLU A 65 -10.62 -11.09 -3.91
CA GLU A 65 -11.68 -10.86 -2.91
C GLU A 65 -11.12 -11.13 -1.51
N TYR A 66 -11.54 -10.33 -0.53
CA TYR A 66 -11.03 -10.33 0.83
C TYR A 66 -12.15 -10.60 1.84
N THR A 67 -11.87 -11.42 2.85
CA THR A 67 -12.75 -11.60 4.01
C THR A 67 -12.01 -11.31 5.29
N TYR A 68 -12.75 -10.90 6.32
CA TYR A 68 -12.20 -10.42 7.58
C TYR A 68 -12.82 -11.15 8.77
N ASN A 69 -12.12 -11.19 9.90
CA ASN A 69 -12.70 -11.55 11.19
C ASN A 69 -13.39 -10.34 11.86
N ASP A 70 -14.03 -10.57 13.01
CA ASP A 70 -14.72 -9.52 13.77
C ASP A 70 -13.79 -8.41 14.30
N LEU A 71 -12.50 -8.70 14.42
CA LEU A 71 -11.46 -7.74 14.80
C LEU A 71 -10.94 -6.92 13.60
N GLY A 72 -11.43 -7.21 12.39
CA GLY A 72 -11.04 -6.51 11.18
C GLY A 72 -9.74 -6.99 10.54
N GLU A 73 -9.25 -8.17 10.93
CA GLU A 73 -8.09 -8.80 10.31
C GLU A 73 -8.49 -9.67 9.12
N VAL A 74 -7.69 -9.67 8.05
CA VAL A 74 -7.93 -10.51 6.87
C VAL A 74 -7.84 -11.99 7.25
N THR A 75 -8.88 -12.78 6.95
CA THR A 75 -8.92 -14.24 7.18
C THR A 75 -8.72 -15.04 5.90
N LYS A 76 -9.14 -14.47 4.76
CA LYS A 76 -9.01 -15.09 3.45
C LYS A 76 -8.79 -14.03 2.38
N LYS A 77 -7.96 -14.38 1.40
CA LYS A 77 -7.81 -13.65 0.14
C LYS A 77 -7.89 -14.66 -1.01
N SER A 78 -8.74 -14.43 -2.01
CA SER A 78 -8.90 -15.36 -3.14
C SER A 78 -8.86 -14.66 -4.48
N ARG A 79 -8.24 -15.30 -5.47
CA ARG A 79 -8.17 -14.82 -6.85
C ARG A 79 -9.08 -15.62 -7.76
N LYS A 80 -9.64 -14.96 -8.77
CA LYS A 80 -10.20 -15.60 -9.96
C LYS A 80 -9.91 -14.74 -11.19
N TYR A 81 -9.78 -15.37 -12.35
CA TYR A 81 -9.87 -14.66 -13.62
C TYR A 81 -11.34 -14.42 -13.98
N LEU A 82 -11.59 -13.42 -14.82
CA LEU A 82 -12.94 -13.12 -15.32
C LEU A 82 -13.56 -14.39 -15.93
N ASN A 83 -14.77 -14.72 -15.48
CA ASN A 83 -15.53 -15.91 -15.88
C ASN A 83 -14.85 -17.26 -15.60
N GLN A 84 -13.84 -17.30 -14.74
CA GLN A 84 -13.18 -18.53 -14.29
C GLN A 84 -13.50 -18.82 -12.83
N PRO A 85 -13.39 -20.09 -12.38
CA PRO A 85 -13.42 -20.40 -10.96
C PRO A 85 -12.25 -19.73 -10.21
N ILE A 86 -12.37 -19.72 -8.88
CA ILE A 86 -11.26 -19.32 -8.00
C ILE A 86 -10.08 -20.25 -8.27
N ASP A 87 -8.92 -19.65 -8.50
CA ASP A 87 -7.68 -20.36 -8.80
C ASP A 87 -6.67 -20.27 -7.66
N ILE A 88 -6.61 -19.16 -6.92
CA ILE A 88 -5.74 -19.06 -5.73
C ILE A 88 -6.57 -18.75 -4.49
N VAL A 89 -6.23 -19.42 -3.38
CA VAL A 89 -6.72 -19.09 -2.05
C VAL A 89 -5.56 -18.93 -1.07
N GLU A 90 -5.53 -17.79 -0.38
CA GLU A 90 -4.68 -17.54 0.77
C GLU A 90 -5.54 -17.54 2.04
N SER A 91 -5.16 -18.34 3.03
CA SER A 91 -5.83 -18.44 4.33
C SER A 91 -4.92 -17.96 5.45
N TYR A 92 -5.43 -17.07 6.30
CA TYR A 92 -4.66 -16.34 7.30
C TYR A 92 -5.04 -16.81 8.71
N PHE A 93 -4.03 -17.13 9.52
CA PHE A 93 -4.20 -17.72 10.85
C PHE A 93 -3.52 -16.87 11.90
N TYR A 94 -4.24 -16.58 12.98
CA TYR A 94 -3.82 -15.69 14.05
C TYR A 94 -3.66 -16.47 15.36
N ASN A 95 -2.77 -16.00 16.23
CA ASN A 95 -2.64 -16.55 17.58
C ASN A 95 -3.70 -15.97 18.53
N SER A 96 -3.68 -16.37 19.81
CA SER A 96 -4.62 -15.89 20.84
C SER A 96 -4.49 -14.39 21.17
N GLU A 97 -3.41 -13.74 20.73
CA GLU A 97 -3.19 -12.28 20.86
C GLU A 97 -3.59 -11.54 19.58
N ASN A 98 -4.27 -12.20 18.64
CA ASN A 98 -4.63 -11.68 17.32
C ASN A 98 -3.42 -11.22 16.47
N LYS A 99 -2.26 -11.85 16.65
CA LYS A 99 -1.08 -11.65 15.79
C LYS A 99 -1.07 -12.71 14.69
N LEU A 100 -0.90 -12.29 13.44
CA LEU A 100 -0.81 -13.18 12.28
C LEU A 100 0.33 -14.18 12.48
N GLN A 101 0.03 -15.46 12.55
CA GLN A 101 1.01 -16.52 12.79
C GLN A 101 1.42 -17.22 11.50
N LYS A 102 0.45 -17.46 10.61
CA LYS A 102 0.68 -18.25 9.40
C LYS A 102 -0.25 -17.86 8.27
N ILE A 103 0.25 -18.00 7.05
CA ILE A 103 -0.54 -17.94 5.83
C ILE A 103 -0.34 -19.26 5.09
N TYR A 104 -1.43 -19.88 4.67
CA TYR A 104 -1.42 -21.01 3.75
C TYR A 104 -1.87 -20.55 2.37
N ILE A 105 -1.20 -21.04 1.35
CA ILE A 105 -1.45 -20.71 -0.04
C ILE A 105 -1.79 -22.00 -0.77
N ASP A 106 -2.99 -22.02 -1.32
CA ASP A 106 -3.50 -23.02 -2.25
C ASP A 106 -3.51 -22.34 -3.64
N GLU A 107 -2.59 -22.73 -4.53
CA GLU A 107 -2.32 -22.06 -5.80
C GLU A 107 -3.23 -22.48 -6.96
N ASN A 108 -4.04 -23.52 -6.76
CA ASN A 108 -4.98 -24.03 -7.76
C ASN A 108 -6.40 -24.27 -7.20
N ASN A 109 -6.63 -23.92 -5.92
CA ASN A 109 -7.87 -24.08 -5.17
C ASN A 109 -8.39 -25.52 -5.18
N ASP A 110 -7.49 -26.50 -5.09
CA ASP A 110 -7.82 -27.94 -5.03
C ASP A 110 -7.93 -28.50 -3.60
N GLY A 111 -7.67 -27.65 -2.59
CA GLY A 111 -7.70 -27.98 -1.17
C GLY A 111 -6.36 -28.50 -0.63
N VAL A 112 -5.32 -28.57 -1.46
CA VAL A 112 -3.94 -28.82 -1.06
C VAL A 112 -3.21 -27.48 -0.89
N VAL A 113 -2.28 -27.44 0.06
CA VAL A 113 -1.47 -26.24 0.31
C VAL A 113 -0.12 -26.44 -0.33
N GLU A 114 0.21 -25.61 -1.32
CA GLU A 114 1.52 -25.62 -2.00
C GLU A 114 2.56 -24.81 -1.24
N ASP A 115 2.16 -23.68 -0.64
CA ASP A 115 3.08 -22.76 0.03
C ASP A 115 2.56 -22.25 1.36
N SER A 116 3.48 -21.83 2.23
CA SER A 116 3.11 -21.19 3.47
C SER A 116 4.16 -20.19 3.96
N ILE A 117 3.67 -19.18 4.67
CA ILE A 117 4.49 -18.15 5.29
C ILE A 117 4.24 -18.20 6.78
N LYS A 118 5.30 -18.31 7.60
CA LYS A 118 5.22 -18.23 9.06
C LYS A 118 5.74 -16.89 9.54
N PHE A 119 5.07 -16.35 10.55
CA PHE A 119 5.43 -15.11 11.20
C PHE A 119 5.99 -15.37 12.60
N THR A 120 7.10 -14.71 12.92
CA THR A 120 7.72 -14.74 14.24
C THR A 120 7.89 -13.31 14.74
N TYR A 121 7.58 -13.10 16.02
CA TYR A 121 7.57 -11.78 16.64
C TYR A 121 8.68 -11.70 17.68
N GLN A 122 9.46 -10.63 17.62
CA GLN A 122 10.45 -10.24 18.60
C GLN A 122 10.22 -8.77 18.98
N THR A 123 10.88 -8.30 20.03
CA THR A 123 10.85 -6.88 20.37
C THR A 123 11.31 -6.06 19.18
N ASN A 124 10.45 -5.16 18.69
CA ASN A 124 10.72 -4.27 17.56
C ASN A 124 11.08 -4.99 16.24
N GLN A 125 10.75 -6.27 16.09
CA GLN A 125 11.01 -7.01 14.85
C GLN A 125 9.92 -8.04 14.56
N ILE A 126 9.54 -8.15 13.29
CA ILE A 126 8.67 -9.21 12.77
C ILE A 126 9.38 -9.90 11.62
N THR A 127 9.39 -11.23 11.62
CA THR A 127 10.01 -12.03 10.57
C THR A 127 8.94 -12.87 9.88
N ALA A 128 8.79 -12.72 8.57
CA ALA A 128 7.99 -13.56 7.69
C ALA A 128 8.91 -14.54 6.95
N GLN A 129 8.69 -15.85 7.08
CA GLN A 129 9.54 -16.91 6.51
C GLN A 129 8.72 -17.79 5.57
N TRP A 130 9.17 -17.97 4.33
CA TRP A 130 8.59 -18.87 3.35
C TRP A 130 9.08 -20.31 3.56
N TYR A 131 8.25 -21.30 3.23
CA TYR A 131 8.51 -22.73 3.46
C TYR A 131 8.60 -23.59 2.19
N THR A 132 8.57 -22.96 1.00
CA THR A 132 8.84 -23.56 -0.32
C THR A 132 10.32 -23.29 -0.73
N PRO A 133 10.87 -23.89 -1.81
CA PRO A 133 12.30 -24.18 -1.87
C PRO A 133 13.16 -22.90 -1.98
N GLY A 134 13.75 -22.54 -0.85
CA GLY A 134 14.57 -21.35 -0.61
C GLY A 134 14.21 -20.86 0.79
N GLN A 135 15.17 -20.77 1.71
CA GLN A 135 14.87 -20.31 3.08
C GLN A 135 14.69 -18.79 3.11
N GLU A 136 13.86 -18.28 2.22
CA GLU A 136 13.62 -16.86 2.07
C GLU A 136 12.85 -16.33 3.27
N LYS A 137 13.32 -15.21 3.79
CA LYS A 137 12.62 -14.48 4.84
C LYS A 137 12.69 -12.99 4.62
N LYS A 138 11.69 -12.34 5.18
CA LYS A 138 11.61 -10.91 5.28
C LYS A 138 11.56 -10.48 6.73
N GLU A 139 12.40 -9.53 7.09
CA GLU A 139 12.41 -8.91 8.40
C GLU A 139 11.86 -7.49 8.28
N PHE A 140 11.02 -7.12 9.24
CA PHE A 140 10.46 -5.80 9.41
C PHE A 140 10.93 -5.29 10.77
N HIS A 141 11.61 -4.15 10.80
CA HIS A 141 12.18 -3.59 12.01
C HIS A 141 11.47 -2.29 12.37
N PHE A 142 11.22 -2.09 13.66
CA PHE A 142 10.47 -0.95 14.17
C PHE A 142 11.31 -0.16 15.16
N ASN A 143 11.00 1.12 15.35
CA ASN A 143 11.48 1.85 16.52
C ASN A 143 10.62 1.53 17.76
N ASN A 144 10.96 2.14 18.90
CA ASN A 144 10.23 1.94 20.15
C ASN A 144 8.77 2.43 20.12
N ASN A 145 8.43 3.30 19.16
CA ASN A 145 7.08 3.81 18.93
C ASN A 145 6.30 2.96 17.91
N ARG A 146 6.82 1.79 17.53
CA ARG A 146 6.21 0.88 16.54
C ARG A 146 6.12 1.43 15.11
N VAL A 147 6.91 2.47 14.79
CA VAL A 147 7.06 2.94 13.41
C VAL A 147 8.06 2.04 12.68
N LEU A 148 7.71 1.58 11.48
CA LEU A 148 8.56 0.76 10.64
C LEU A 148 9.78 1.57 10.18
N THR A 149 11.00 1.12 10.47
CA THR A 149 12.24 1.84 10.13
C THR A 149 13.10 1.11 9.13
N SER A 150 12.94 -0.20 8.95
CA SER A 150 13.57 -0.90 7.84
C SER A 150 12.88 -2.19 7.46
N THR A 151 13.12 -2.63 6.23
CA THR A 151 12.81 -3.98 5.79
C THR A 151 14.01 -4.67 5.17
N LYS A 152 14.15 -5.97 5.41
CA LYS A 152 15.24 -6.78 4.84
C LYS A 152 14.66 -8.00 4.16
N TYR A 153 15.03 -8.21 2.91
CA TYR A 153 14.75 -9.46 2.19
C TYR A 153 16.02 -10.30 2.12
N ILE A 154 15.93 -11.51 2.67
CA ILE A 154 17.03 -12.44 2.88
C ILE A 154 16.68 -13.72 2.13
N ALA A 155 17.56 -14.17 1.25
CA ALA A 155 17.44 -15.44 0.54
C ALA A 155 18.70 -16.29 0.81
N ASP A 156 18.86 -17.39 0.08
CA ASP A 156 19.95 -18.36 0.31
C ASP A 156 21.36 -17.76 0.27
N LEU A 157 21.55 -16.65 -0.47
CA LEU A 157 22.83 -15.94 -0.60
C LEU A 157 23.01 -14.80 0.44
N GLY A 158 22.14 -14.71 1.43
CA GLY A 158 22.14 -13.67 2.46
C GLY A 158 21.18 -12.52 2.14
N ILE A 159 21.54 -11.31 2.57
CA ILE A 159 20.71 -10.11 2.36
C ILE A 159 20.72 -9.76 0.87
N VAL A 160 19.61 -10.04 0.20
CA VAL A 160 19.40 -9.67 -1.20
C VAL A 160 19.08 -8.18 -1.29
N ARG A 161 18.32 -7.66 -0.31
CA ARG A 161 17.87 -6.27 -0.28
C ARG A 161 17.66 -5.77 1.15
N ASP A 162 18.06 -4.53 1.40
CA ASP A 162 17.87 -3.79 2.65
C ASP A 162 17.30 -2.40 2.32
N GLU A 163 16.15 -2.06 2.89
CA GLU A 163 15.49 -0.76 2.78
C GLU A 163 15.50 -0.07 4.16
N LEU A 164 16.21 1.06 4.28
CA LEU A 164 16.10 1.96 5.43
C LEU A 164 15.07 3.03 5.13
N ILE A 165 14.13 3.24 6.05
CA ILE A 165 12.97 4.11 5.89
C ILE A 165 13.10 5.27 6.89
N ILE A 166 13.04 6.49 6.38
CA ILE A 166 13.16 7.72 7.17
C ILE A 166 11.84 8.46 7.05
N HIS A 167 11.36 8.95 8.20
CA HIS A 167 10.10 9.68 8.29
C HIS A 167 10.36 11.14 8.64
N ASP A 168 9.47 12.02 8.17
CA ASP A 168 9.41 13.41 8.60
C ASP A 168 8.62 13.56 9.93
N ASP A 169 8.48 14.81 10.40
CA ASP A 169 7.77 15.13 11.65
C ASP A 169 6.26 14.87 11.55
N ALA A 170 5.70 14.81 10.35
CA ALA A 170 4.30 14.46 10.09
C ALA A 170 4.10 12.95 9.92
N SER A 171 5.14 12.14 10.12
CA SER A 171 5.14 10.68 9.92
C SER A 171 4.92 10.24 8.46
N ASN A 172 5.16 11.13 7.49
CA ASN A 172 5.30 10.72 6.10
C ASN A 172 6.69 10.09 5.88
N ILE A 173 6.81 9.17 4.92
CA ILE A 173 8.11 8.60 4.56
C ILE A 173 8.86 9.61 3.69
N SER A 174 9.77 10.38 4.26
CA SER A 174 10.55 11.35 3.50
C SER A 174 11.59 10.69 2.58
N GLU A 175 12.12 9.54 2.96
CA GLU A 175 13.20 8.89 2.22
C GLU A 175 13.20 7.37 2.40
N ILE A 176 13.50 6.62 1.33
CA ILE A 176 13.84 5.19 1.38
C ILE A 176 15.21 4.98 0.74
N LYS A 177 16.16 4.48 1.54
CA LYS A 177 17.49 4.06 1.11
C LYS A 177 17.51 2.57 0.89
N GLN A 178 17.52 2.15 -0.36
CA GLN A 178 17.63 0.75 -0.75
C GLN A 178 19.07 0.40 -1.10
N SER A 179 19.54 -0.74 -0.59
CA SER A 179 20.80 -1.35 -1.01
C SER A 179 20.62 -2.82 -1.35
N THR A 180 21.34 -3.29 -2.37
CA THR A 180 21.42 -4.71 -2.71
C THR A 180 22.86 -5.16 -2.66
N ALA A 181 23.18 -6.12 -1.79
CA ALA A 181 24.56 -6.58 -1.63
C ALA A 181 25.04 -7.34 -2.87
N TYR A 182 24.16 -8.14 -3.47
CA TYR A 182 24.48 -9.00 -4.61
C TYR A 182 24.76 -8.21 -5.90
N PHE A 183 23.92 -7.22 -6.22
CA PHE A 183 24.09 -6.39 -7.42
C PHE A 183 24.95 -5.14 -7.16
N LYS A 184 25.40 -4.92 -5.93
CA LYS A 184 26.12 -3.71 -5.49
C LYS A 184 25.41 -2.41 -5.89
N SER A 185 24.08 -2.44 -5.99
CA SER A 185 23.28 -1.28 -6.36
C SER A 185 22.78 -0.54 -5.13
N LYS A 186 22.71 0.79 -5.24
CA LYS A 186 22.13 1.67 -4.24
C LYS A 186 21.09 2.55 -4.91
N LYS A 187 19.92 2.66 -4.29
CA LYS A 187 18.82 3.50 -4.77
C LYS A 187 18.35 4.36 -3.60
N ASN A 188 18.22 5.65 -3.83
CA ASN A 188 17.61 6.59 -2.91
C ASN A 188 16.29 7.05 -3.49
N TYR A 189 15.20 6.85 -2.77
CA TYR A 189 13.91 7.42 -3.09
C TYR A 189 13.65 8.57 -2.13
N GLU A 190 13.44 9.76 -2.67
CA GLU A 190 13.06 10.96 -1.90
C GLU A 190 11.63 11.32 -2.25
N TYR A 191 10.82 11.66 -1.24
CA TYR A 191 9.40 11.93 -1.40
C TYR A 191 9.06 13.35 -0.94
N GLU A 192 8.19 14.01 -1.70
CA GLU A 192 7.53 15.25 -1.29
C GLU A 192 6.02 15.00 -1.19
N TYR A 193 5.38 15.72 -0.28
CA TYR A 193 3.97 15.55 0.09
C TYR A 193 3.26 16.89 0.03
N ASP A 194 1.94 16.86 -0.19
CA ASP A 194 1.10 17.99 0.17
C ASP A 194 0.63 17.90 1.63
N GLY A 195 -0.18 18.87 2.05
CA GLY A 195 -0.77 18.90 3.39
C GLY A 195 -2.16 18.25 3.47
N LYS A 196 -2.57 17.45 2.47
CA LYS A 196 -3.93 16.90 2.38
C LYS A 196 -3.97 15.42 2.77
N THR A 197 -5.15 14.91 3.10
CA THR A 197 -5.33 13.55 3.62
C THR A 197 -5.14 12.51 2.52
N ASN A 198 -4.32 11.49 2.80
CA ASN A 198 -4.28 10.27 2.01
C ASN A 198 -5.38 9.30 2.47
N PRO A 199 -6.38 9.00 1.63
CA PRO A 199 -7.50 8.14 2.03
C PRO A 199 -7.09 6.68 2.25
N PHE A 200 -5.92 6.24 1.78
CA PHE A 200 -5.48 4.85 1.94
C PHE A 200 -4.67 4.61 3.22
N TYR A 201 -4.17 5.66 3.87
CA TYR A 201 -3.20 5.53 4.96
C TYR A 201 -3.67 4.58 6.06
N ASN A 202 -4.92 4.72 6.52
CA ASN A 202 -5.45 3.92 7.63
C ASN A 202 -5.51 2.42 7.31
N GLU A 203 -5.92 2.04 6.10
CA GLU A 203 -5.98 0.64 5.70
C GLU A 203 -4.57 0.03 5.63
N PHE A 204 -3.60 0.77 5.13
CA PHE A 204 -2.26 0.23 4.87
C PHE A 204 -1.33 0.31 6.08
N HIS A 205 -1.39 1.39 6.87
CA HIS A 205 -0.59 1.54 8.08
C HIS A 205 -0.86 0.40 9.07
N ASN A 206 -2.11 -0.02 9.19
CA ASN A 206 -2.51 -1.12 10.07
C ASN A 206 -2.20 -2.50 9.49
N PHE A 207 -2.19 -2.65 8.16
CA PHE A 207 -2.18 -3.96 7.50
C PHE A 207 -1.11 -4.15 6.41
N TYR A 208 0.01 -3.40 6.43
CA TYR A 208 1.04 -3.45 5.38
C TYR A 208 1.57 -4.86 5.06
N PHE A 209 1.52 -5.82 6.00
CA PHE A 209 1.85 -7.23 5.74
C PHE A 209 0.99 -7.89 4.67
N ASN A 210 -0.27 -7.46 4.52
CA ASN A 210 -1.21 -8.00 3.55
C ASN A 210 -0.88 -7.58 2.11
N ILE A 211 -0.13 -6.49 1.97
CA ILE A 211 0.27 -5.90 0.69
C ILE A 211 1.71 -6.30 0.33
N VAL A 212 2.64 -6.11 1.26
CA VAL A 212 4.08 -6.06 0.95
C VAL A 212 4.74 -7.45 1.06
N LYS A 213 3.98 -8.54 0.97
CA LYS A 213 4.52 -9.91 1.08
C LYS A 213 4.74 -10.61 -0.27
N ARG A 214 3.89 -10.40 -1.29
CA ARG A 214 3.98 -11.17 -2.55
C ARG A 214 4.85 -10.54 -3.63
N ASP A 215 5.00 -9.22 -3.65
CA ASP A 215 5.73 -8.51 -4.73
C ASP A 215 7.24 -8.36 -4.46
N GLY A 216 7.85 -9.35 -3.78
CA GLY A 216 9.22 -9.20 -3.24
C GLY A 216 9.33 -8.09 -2.17
N GLY A 217 8.20 -7.52 -1.79
CA GLY A 217 8.00 -6.66 -0.64
C GLY A 217 8.73 -5.33 -0.67
N LEU A 218 8.74 -4.64 -1.80
CA LEU A 218 9.24 -3.26 -1.87
C LEU A 218 8.20 -2.31 -1.28
N LEU A 219 8.59 -1.52 -0.28
CA LEU A 219 7.78 -0.38 0.13
C LEU A 219 7.85 0.73 -0.92
N SER A 220 8.99 0.86 -1.60
CA SER A 220 9.16 1.85 -2.67
C SER A 220 8.15 1.71 -3.82
N SER A 221 7.63 0.52 -4.09
CA SER A 221 6.63 0.28 -5.15
C SER A 221 5.17 0.54 -4.71
N HIS A 222 4.96 0.96 -3.48
CA HIS A 222 3.64 1.10 -2.86
C HIS A 222 3.50 2.46 -2.15
N SER A 223 4.27 3.46 -2.59
CA SER A 223 4.39 4.78 -1.94
C SER A 223 3.06 5.50 -1.70
N LEU A 224 2.05 5.26 -2.54
CA LEU A 224 0.68 5.76 -2.39
C LEU A 224 0.01 5.41 -1.06
N PHE A 225 0.56 4.45 -0.31
CA PHE A 225 -0.16 3.81 0.78
C PHE A 225 0.40 4.03 2.19
N PHE A 226 1.66 4.45 2.32
CA PHE A 226 2.34 4.37 3.62
C PHE A 226 2.39 5.67 4.41
N SER A 227 1.92 6.76 3.83
CA SER A 227 2.07 8.10 4.41
C SER A 227 0.71 8.76 4.59
N PRO A 228 0.52 9.52 5.69
CA PRO A 228 -0.74 10.17 5.99
C PRO A 228 -1.12 11.24 4.96
N ASN A 229 -0.15 11.79 4.22
CA ASN A 229 -0.37 12.75 3.15
C ASN A 229 -0.15 12.16 1.75
N ASN A 230 -0.70 12.83 0.74
CA ASN A 230 -0.55 12.41 -0.66
C ASN A 230 0.85 12.75 -1.17
N VAL A 231 1.53 11.75 -1.76
CA VAL A 231 2.83 11.93 -2.40
C VAL A 231 2.64 12.77 -3.65
N THR A 232 3.30 13.92 -3.74
CA THR A 232 3.27 14.81 -4.92
C THR A 232 4.52 14.66 -5.78
N LYS A 233 5.61 14.13 -5.24
CA LYS A 233 6.83 13.89 -5.98
C LYS A 233 7.62 12.71 -5.44
N THR A 234 8.23 11.94 -6.33
CA THR A 234 9.20 10.91 -5.99
C THR A 234 10.43 11.07 -6.87
N ILE A 235 11.60 11.17 -6.26
CA ILE A 235 12.89 11.26 -6.96
C ILE A 235 13.64 9.97 -6.70
N LEU A 236 13.99 9.25 -7.77
CA LEU A 236 14.93 8.12 -7.69
C LEU A 236 16.33 8.56 -8.07
N ILE A 237 17.27 8.40 -7.14
CA ILE A 237 18.71 8.54 -7.38
C ILE A 237 19.36 7.18 -7.21
N SER A 238 19.81 6.58 -8.32
CA SER A 238 20.49 5.30 -8.36
C SER A 238 22.00 5.45 -8.54
N SER A 239 22.74 4.44 -8.08
CA SER A 239 24.16 4.26 -8.42
C SER A 239 24.39 4.06 -9.93
N ASP A 240 23.36 3.60 -10.66
CA ASP A 240 23.32 3.63 -12.12
C ASP A 240 22.48 4.84 -12.57
N PRO A 241 23.11 5.91 -13.10
CA PRO A 241 22.40 7.11 -13.50
C PRO A 241 21.31 6.90 -14.56
N SER A 242 21.36 5.79 -15.32
CA SER A 242 20.34 5.49 -16.33
C SER A 242 18.99 5.10 -15.73
N GLU A 243 18.96 4.72 -14.45
CA GLU A 243 17.72 4.42 -13.72
C GLU A 243 17.11 5.65 -13.04
N ASN A 244 17.80 6.80 -13.02
CA ASN A 244 17.30 7.99 -12.34
C ASN A 244 16.01 8.50 -13.00
N TYR A 245 15.03 8.84 -12.17
CA TYR A 245 13.79 9.42 -12.66
C TYR A 245 13.16 10.35 -11.64
N ILE A 246 12.24 11.17 -12.12
CA ILE A 246 11.32 11.96 -11.29
C ILE A 246 9.91 11.55 -11.66
N ILE A 247 9.12 11.20 -10.65
CA ILE A 247 7.68 11.07 -10.75
C ILE A 247 7.05 12.29 -10.10
N THR A 248 6.06 12.89 -10.75
CA THR A 248 5.24 13.97 -10.19
C THR A 248 3.79 13.56 -10.21
N SER A 249 3.09 13.81 -9.11
CA SER A 249 1.66 13.56 -8.97
C SER A 249 0.91 14.86 -8.68
N SER A 250 -0.15 15.10 -9.43
CA SER A 250 -1.11 16.17 -9.20
C SER A 250 -2.43 15.59 -8.69
N TYR A 251 -3.16 16.37 -7.89
CA TYR A 251 -4.42 15.95 -7.31
C TYR A 251 -5.44 17.08 -7.39
N ASP A 252 -6.66 16.73 -7.77
CA ASP A 252 -7.83 17.57 -7.56
C ASP A 252 -8.48 17.18 -6.24
N TYR A 253 -8.98 18.17 -5.50
CA TYR A 253 -9.56 17.97 -4.16
C TYR A 253 -11.02 18.39 -4.11
N ASN A 254 -11.81 17.69 -3.30
CA ASN A 254 -13.11 18.19 -2.88
C ASN A 254 -12.98 19.28 -1.80
N ASN A 255 -14.09 19.89 -1.40
CA ASN A 255 -14.11 20.95 -0.38
C ASN A 255 -13.59 20.47 1.01
N ALA A 256 -13.63 19.17 1.28
CA ALA A 256 -13.13 18.56 2.50
C ALA A 256 -11.65 18.13 2.40
N SER A 257 -10.94 18.55 1.34
CA SER A 257 -9.52 18.21 1.12
C SER A 257 -9.22 16.72 0.92
N TYR A 258 -10.19 15.95 0.45
CA TYR A 258 -9.96 14.57 -0.02
C TYR A 258 -9.75 14.58 -1.55
N PRO A 259 -8.78 13.79 -2.06
CA PRO A 259 -8.51 13.73 -3.49
C PRO A 259 -9.72 13.16 -4.24
N VAL A 260 -10.08 13.73 -5.39
CA VAL A 260 -11.16 13.20 -6.26
C VAL A 260 -10.62 12.66 -7.57
N ASN A 261 -9.53 13.25 -8.07
CA ASN A 261 -8.77 12.76 -9.21
C ASN A 261 -7.28 12.93 -8.92
N SER A 262 -6.46 12.15 -9.61
CA SER A 262 -5.00 12.33 -9.63
C SER A 262 -4.41 12.03 -11.00
N GLU A 263 -3.30 12.65 -11.32
CA GLU A 263 -2.47 12.29 -12.47
C GLU A 263 -1.04 12.08 -12.00
N THR A 264 -0.38 11.06 -12.53
CA THR A 264 1.02 10.77 -12.23
C THR A 264 1.83 10.73 -13.51
N GLU A 265 2.89 11.52 -13.56
CA GLU A 265 3.80 11.65 -14.70
C GLU A 265 5.19 11.13 -14.33
N LEU A 266 5.82 10.38 -15.24
CA LEU A 266 7.21 9.97 -15.15
C LEU A 266 8.01 10.81 -16.14
N ASN A 267 8.93 11.64 -15.63
CA ASN A 267 9.73 12.57 -16.43
C ASN A 267 8.87 13.44 -17.38
N GLY A 268 7.69 13.85 -16.94
CA GLY A 268 6.73 14.67 -17.71
C GLY A 268 5.85 13.89 -18.69
N VAL A 269 5.88 12.56 -18.68
CA VAL A 269 4.98 11.71 -19.49
C VAL A 269 3.94 11.09 -18.59
N LEU A 270 2.66 11.32 -18.87
CA LEU A 270 1.53 10.72 -18.15
C LEU A 270 1.67 9.20 -18.09
N GLN A 271 1.67 8.65 -16.88
CA GLN A 271 1.74 7.21 -16.61
C GLN A 271 0.43 6.67 -16.05
N THR A 272 -0.22 7.41 -15.16
CA THR A 272 -1.50 6.99 -14.58
C THR A 272 -2.47 8.14 -14.38
N GLN A 273 -3.76 7.81 -14.45
CA GLN A 273 -4.86 8.68 -14.02
C GLN A 273 -5.71 7.94 -12.98
N GLY A 274 -5.87 8.56 -11.82
CA GLY A 274 -6.62 8.05 -10.69
C GLY A 274 -7.95 8.77 -10.50
N SER A 275 -8.97 8.04 -10.04
CA SER A 275 -10.25 8.61 -9.58
C SER A 275 -10.67 7.98 -8.27
N TYR A 276 -11.27 8.80 -7.41
CA TYR A 276 -11.62 8.45 -6.03
C TYR A 276 -13.11 8.64 -5.80
N GLU A 277 -13.78 7.59 -5.32
CA GLU A 277 -15.18 7.63 -4.90
C GLU A 277 -15.25 7.42 -3.39
N TYR A 278 -16.13 8.17 -2.72
CA TYR A 278 -16.35 8.13 -1.27
C TYR A 278 -17.80 7.78 -0.93
N TYR A 279 -18.02 7.30 0.28
CA TYR A 279 -19.34 7.15 0.89
C TYR A 279 -19.91 8.49 1.36
#